data_AF-A0AAV4AY35-F1
#
_entry.id   AF-A0AAV4AY35-F1
#
_cell.length_a   1.000
_cell.length_b   1.000
_cell.length_c   1.000
_cell.angle_alpha   90.00
_cell.angle_beta   90.00
_cell.angle_gamma   90.00
#
_symmetry.space_group_name_H-M   'P 1'
#
loop_
_entity.id
_entity.type
_entity.pdbx_description
1 polymer ?
#
loop_
_entity_poly.entity_id
_entity_poly.type
_entity_poly.pdbx_seq_one_letter_code
_entity_poly.pdbx_strand_id
1 'polypeptide(L)'
;MHKEVKSIELNYRTLESLVEDNSLFQKADGTKEEVAKYNNSLHPPLLEIEPDKIAPPYLHILLGIVLKHHKLLENAAHAIDKKIISLSEDYLTDLGKIVKEYGAEWRQAQKLQSQLEFEHGCLAFSEAEEDIRHYRAEKEKTEHKLSHLHHTELKPRIGPVAASLDNILTKHRITPQAYHSKSFVGNHCHKYMTAEVYKALTQTIVTQTQACTINPLLIDEAFQVKLLYDDLNDAFSKVHTAISHSKSIKEESVKDIQTLIDNYMALYRRQFPKKTFPKQHILECHCIPHITQYKLGLGLLGEQGTESNHQTIYLEKFRARGIINSTQKLKHIMTAHLVNILSSLTL
;
A
#
# COMPACT_ATOMS: atom_id res chain seq x y z
N MET A 1 -2.57 29.33 19.02
CA MET A 1 -1.30 29.81 18.43
C MET A 1 -1.32 29.52 16.93
N HIS A 2 -1.77 30.49 16.13
CA HIS A 2 -1.64 30.44 14.67
C HIS A 2 -0.16 30.59 14.33
N LYS A 3 0.45 29.54 13.78
CA LYS A 3 1.71 29.72 13.06
C LYS A 3 1.35 30.33 11.71
N GLU A 4 1.80 31.56 11.49
CA GLU A 4 1.87 32.17 10.16
C GLU A 4 2.51 31.15 9.21
N VAL A 5 1.76 30.78 8.18
CA VAL A 5 2.31 30.08 7.02
C VAL A 5 3.16 31.12 6.31
N LYS A 6 4.47 31.15 6.62
CA LYS A 6 5.44 31.87 5.80
C LYS A 6 5.24 31.40 4.37
N SER A 7 4.90 32.31 3.47
CA SER A 7 5.02 32.10 2.04
C SER A 7 6.48 31.71 1.78
N ILE A 8 6.72 30.41 1.58
CA ILE A 8 8.01 29.95 1.09
C ILE A 8 8.06 30.48 -0.33
N GLU A 9 8.89 31.49 -0.59
CA GLU A 9 9.34 31.78 -1.95
C GLU A 9 9.97 30.48 -2.46
N LEU A 10 9.22 29.76 -3.28
CA LEU A 10 9.72 28.61 -4.01
C LEU A 10 10.70 29.17 -5.05
N ASN A 11 11.99 29.17 -4.71
CA ASN A 11 13.04 29.35 -5.70
C ASN A 11 13.00 28.11 -6.61
N TYR A 12 12.26 28.21 -7.71
CA TYR A 12 12.15 27.14 -8.68
C TYR A 12 13.53 26.89 -9.29
N ARG A 13 13.91 25.62 -9.40
CA ARG A 13 15.15 25.26 -10.10
C ARG A 13 14.96 25.42 -11.59
N THR A 14 15.94 26.00 -12.24
CA THR A 14 16.08 26.01 -13.70
C THR A 14 17.11 24.98 -14.15
N LEU A 15 17.15 24.66 -15.44
CA LEU A 15 18.22 23.85 -16.01
C LEU A 15 19.62 24.41 -15.71
N GLU A 16 19.81 25.73 -15.83
CA GLU A 16 21.09 26.37 -15.55
C GLU A 16 21.51 26.16 -14.09
N SER A 17 20.58 26.36 -13.14
CA SER A 17 20.86 26.15 -11.72
C SER A 17 21.26 24.70 -11.41
N LEU A 18 20.64 23.72 -12.07
CA LEU A 18 20.96 22.30 -11.89
C LEU A 18 22.36 21.97 -12.42
N VAL A 19 22.73 22.55 -13.56
CA VAL A 19 24.07 22.41 -14.17
C VAL A 19 25.12 23.06 -13.28
N GLU A 20 24.85 24.26 -12.75
CA GLU A 20 25.75 24.96 -11.83
C GLU A 20 25.95 24.16 -10.53
N ASP A 21 24.85 23.74 -9.88
CA ASP A 21 24.87 22.93 -8.66
C ASP A 21 25.65 21.63 -8.87
N ASN A 22 25.45 20.95 -10.02
CA ASN A 22 26.19 19.73 -10.34
C ASN A 22 27.68 20.02 -10.57
N SER A 23 28.02 21.13 -11.25
CA SER A 23 29.40 21.53 -11.45
C SER A 23 30.11 21.79 -10.11
N LEU A 24 29.44 22.48 -9.18
CA LEU A 24 29.94 22.70 -7.82
C LEU A 24 30.12 21.38 -7.06
N PHE A 25 29.14 20.47 -7.17
CA PHE A 25 29.21 19.14 -6.56
C PHE A 25 30.41 18.32 -7.08
N GLN A 26 30.65 18.31 -8.39
CA GLN A 26 31.77 17.58 -9.00
C GLN A 26 33.13 18.20 -8.64
N LYS A 27 33.19 19.53 -8.46
CA LYS A 27 34.41 20.23 -7.98
C LYS A 27 34.75 19.91 -6.52
N ALA A 28 33.76 19.49 -5.73
CA ALA A 28 33.91 19.08 -4.33
C ALA A 28 33.99 17.55 -4.17
N ASP A 29 34.71 16.89 -5.07
CA ASP A 29 34.94 15.44 -5.11
C ASP A 29 33.71 14.54 -5.33
N GLY A 30 32.50 15.11 -5.48
CA GLY A 30 31.30 14.37 -5.88
C GLY A 30 30.85 13.28 -4.90
N THR A 31 31.15 13.43 -3.61
CA THR A 31 30.79 12.42 -2.60
C THR A 31 29.30 12.51 -2.24
N LYS A 32 28.59 11.37 -2.31
CA LYS A 32 27.13 11.33 -2.15
C LYS A 32 26.67 11.86 -0.79
N GLU A 33 27.51 11.73 0.23
CA GLU A 33 27.29 12.21 1.60
C GLU A 33 27.16 13.74 1.65
N GLU A 34 27.80 14.45 0.74
CA GLU A 34 27.84 15.92 0.71
C GLU A 34 26.82 16.54 -0.25
N VAL A 35 26.09 15.73 -1.03
CA VAL A 35 25.20 16.25 -2.08
C VAL A 35 24.11 17.19 -1.55
N ALA A 36 23.71 17.04 -0.28
CA ALA A 36 22.76 17.94 0.36
C ALA A 36 23.25 19.40 0.41
N LYS A 37 24.58 19.63 0.42
CA LYS A 37 25.19 20.97 0.36
C LYS A 37 25.06 21.61 -1.02
N TYR A 38 24.85 20.80 -2.05
CA TYR A 38 24.76 21.20 -3.46
C TYR A 38 23.36 20.94 -4.01
N ASN A 39 22.34 21.28 -3.22
CA ASN A 39 20.94 21.16 -3.61
C ASN A 39 20.57 19.74 -4.09
N ASN A 40 21.24 18.69 -3.64
CA ASN A 40 21.00 17.32 -4.10
C ASN A 40 21.19 17.11 -5.62
N SER A 41 22.01 17.91 -6.30
CA SER A 41 22.28 17.79 -7.75
C SER A 41 23.38 16.74 -8.04
N LEU A 42 23.01 15.46 -7.95
CA LEU A 42 23.94 14.32 -8.18
C LEU A 42 24.41 14.19 -9.63
N HIS A 43 23.56 14.56 -10.58
CA HIS A 43 23.79 14.34 -12.01
C HIS A 43 23.42 15.58 -12.81
N PRO A 44 24.12 15.84 -13.93
CA PRO A 44 23.68 16.86 -14.87
C PRO A 44 22.32 16.46 -15.48
N PRO A 45 21.49 17.43 -15.92
CA PRO A 45 20.26 17.14 -16.63
C PRO A 45 20.50 16.24 -17.85
N LEU A 46 19.76 15.15 -17.96
CA LEU A 46 19.84 14.24 -19.11
C LEU A 46 19.15 14.79 -20.36
N LEU A 47 18.14 15.64 -20.15
CA LEU A 47 17.30 16.25 -21.18
C LEU A 47 17.21 17.74 -20.91
N GLU A 48 17.20 18.54 -21.97
CA GLU A 48 17.01 19.99 -21.93
C GLU A 48 15.52 20.35 -21.78
N ILE A 49 14.89 19.81 -20.73
CA ILE A 49 13.49 20.08 -20.39
C ILE A 49 13.45 20.80 -19.05
N GLU A 50 12.87 22.01 -19.05
CA GLU A 50 12.70 22.78 -17.81
C GLU A 50 11.86 22.02 -16.78
N PRO A 51 12.22 22.05 -15.49
CA PRO A 51 11.51 21.32 -14.45
C PRO A 51 10.01 21.68 -14.33
N ASP A 52 9.63 22.92 -14.65
CA ASP A 52 8.24 23.41 -14.62
C ASP A 52 7.37 22.85 -15.75
N LYS A 53 7.99 22.31 -16.82
CA LYS A 53 7.29 21.66 -17.95
C LYS A 53 7.01 20.18 -17.70
N ILE A 54 7.44 19.63 -16.56
CA ILE A 54 7.28 18.22 -16.22
C ILE A 54 5.95 18.02 -15.49
N ALA A 55 5.11 17.12 -16.02
CA ALA A 55 3.86 16.76 -15.36
C ALA A 55 4.12 15.97 -14.07
N PRO A 56 3.40 16.24 -12.96
CA PRO A 56 3.46 15.42 -11.78
C PRO A 56 3.13 13.95 -12.09
N PRO A 57 3.99 12.98 -11.67
CA PRO A 57 3.83 11.56 -12.00
C PRO A 57 2.71 10.93 -11.16
N TYR A 58 1.45 11.22 -11.51
CA TYR A 58 0.31 10.98 -10.65
C TYR A 58 0.09 9.50 -10.30
N LEU A 59 0.35 8.59 -11.25
CA LEU A 59 0.31 7.16 -10.97
C LEU A 59 1.25 6.81 -9.82
N HIS A 60 2.50 7.25 -9.85
CA HIS A 60 3.45 7.00 -8.77
C HIS A 60 3.11 7.73 -7.47
N ILE A 61 2.37 8.85 -7.52
CA ILE A 61 1.82 9.48 -6.31
C ILE A 61 0.78 8.58 -5.67
N LEU A 62 -0.20 8.10 -6.45
CA LEU A 62 -1.24 7.17 -6.01
C LEU A 62 -0.63 5.90 -5.40
N LEU A 63 0.29 5.25 -6.12
CA LEU A 63 1.00 4.05 -5.65
C LEU A 63 1.70 4.30 -4.31
N GLY A 64 2.41 5.43 -4.19
CA GLY A 64 3.16 5.79 -2.99
C GLY A 64 2.27 6.06 -1.78
N ILE A 65 1.15 6.77 -1.98
CA ILE A 65 0.21 7.10 -0.90
C ILE A 65 -0.54 5.87 -0.41
N VAL A 66 -1.10 5.05 -1.31
CA VAL A 66 -1.79 3.81 -0.92
C VAL A 66 -0.85 2.86 -0.19
N LEU A 67 0.37 2.67 -0.69
CA LEU A 67 1.37 1.85 0.00
C LEU A 67 1.70 2.40 1.39
N LYS A 68 1.82 3.73 1.54
CA LYS A 68 2.09 4.37 2.82
C LYS A 68 0.93 4.16 3.80
N HIS A 69 -0.30 4.41 3.37
CA HIS A 69 -1.50 4.22 4.20
C HIS A 69 -1.61 2.77 4.66
N HIS A 70 -1.48 1.82 3.74
CA HIS A 70 -1.58 0.40 4.06
C HIS A 70 -0.49 -0.06 5.04
N LYS A 71 0.77 0.34 4.85
CA LYS A 71 1.85 0.03 5.80
C LYS A 71 1.60 0.61 7.19
N LEU A 72 1.07 1.82 7.26
CA LEU A 72 0.71 2.44 8.54
C LEU A 72 -0.42 1.65 9.23
N LEU A 73 -1.44 1.23 8.47
CA LEU A 73 -2.53 0.39 8.97
C LEU A 73 -2.04 -0.98 9.45
N GLU A 74 -1.17 -1.65 8.68
CA GLU A 74 -0.53 -2.92 9.06
C GLU A 74 0.25 -2.79 10.38
N ASN A 75 1.00 -1.70 10.54
CA ASN A 75 1.75 -1.43 11.76
C ASN A 75 0.82 -1.18 12.96
N ALA A 76 -0.30 -0.48 12.76
CA ALA A 76 -1.30 -0.26 13.81
C ALA A 76 -1.96 -1.58 14.23
N ALA A 77 -2.36 -2.41 13.26
CA ALA A 77 -2.92 -3.74 13.51
C ALA A 77 -1.92 -4.65 14.25
N HIS A 78 -0.65 -4.64 13.86
CA HIS A 78 0.40 -5.40 14.54
C HIS A 78 0.66 -4.90 15.97
N ALA A 79 0.55 -3.60 16.22
CA ALA A 79 0.65 -3.06 17.57
C ALA A 79 -0.50 -3.55 18.47
N ILE A 80 -1.71 -3.70 17.92
CA ILE A 80 -2.84 -4.32 18.62
C ILE A 80 -2.56 -5.80 18.90
N ASP A 81 -2.07 -6.58 17.93
CA ASP A 81 -1.67 -7.98 18.14
C ASP A 81 -0.67 -8.12 19.30
N LYS A 82 0.33 -7.22 19.38
CA LYS A 82 1.30 -7.18 20.47
C LYS A 82 0.69 -6.83 21.82
N LYS A 83 -0.35 -6.00 21.85
CA LYS A 83 -1.08 -5.67 23.07
C LYS A 83 -1.91 -6.88 23.54
N ILE A 84 -2.56 -7.59 22.63
CA ILE A 84 -3.34 -8.81 22.93
C ILE A 84 -2.48 -9.82 23.70
N ILE A 85 -1.27 -10.14 23.21
CA ILE A 85 -0.39 -11.12 23.88
C ILE A 85 0.08 -10.68 25.27
N SER A 86 0.07 -9.37 25.55
CA SER A 86 0.48 -8.79 26.83
C SER A 86 -0.63 -8.72 27.88
N LEU A 87 -1.88 -9.02 27.52
CA LEU A 87 -3.02 -8.95 28.43
C LEU A 87 -3.05 -10.13 29.42
N SER A 88 -3.71 -9.93 30.57
CA SER A 88 -4.11 -11.03 31.46
C SER A 88 -5.08 -11.96 30.73
N GLU A 89 -5.04 -13.25 31.05
CA GLU A 89 -5.92 -14.27 30.46
C GLU A 89 -7.40 -14.02 30.72
N ASP A 90 -7.74 -13.32 31.81
CA ASP A 90 -9.12 -12.95 32.15
C ASP A 90 -9.77 -12.03 31.10
N TYR A 91 -8.94 -11.33 30.33
CA TYR A 91 -9.39 -10.46 29.25
C TYR A 91 -9.33 -11.11 27.86
N LEU A 92 -8.86 -12.34 27.76
CA LEU A 92 -8.67 -13.03 26.49
C LEU A 92 -9.84 -13.97 26.21
N THR A 93 -10.31 -13.95 24.97
CA THR A 93 -11.16 -15.02 24.43
C THR A 93 -10.29 -16.26 24.18
N ASP A 94 -10.90 -17.37 23.77
CA ASP A 94 -10.14 -18.58 23.43
C ASP A 94 -9.12 -18.33 22.33
N LEU A 95 -9.49 -17.58 21.28
CA LEU A 95 -8.53 -17.16 20.26
C LEU A 95 -7.40 -16.29 20.84
N GLY A 96 -7.70 -15.36 21.74
CA GLY A 96 -6.68 -14.56 22.41
C GLY A 96 -5.68 -15.40 23.20
N LYS A 97 -6.17 -16.41 23.92
CA LYS A 97 -5.33 -17.36 24.67
C LYS A 97 -4.43 -18.17 23.74
N ILE A 98 -4.97 -18.69 22.64
CA ILE A 98 -4.19 -19.40 21.60
C ILE A 98 -3.09 -18.49 21.06
N VAL A 99 -3.41 -17.24 20.75
CA VAL A 99 -2.44 -16.30 20.17
C VAL A 99 -1.35 -15.94 21.20
N LYS A 100 -1.71 -15.80 22.47
CA LYS A 100 -0.75 -15.59 23.56
C LYS A 100 0.18 -16.80 23.75
N GLU A 101 -0.38 -18.00 23.76
CA GLU A 101 0.35 -19.25 24.00
C GLU A 101 1.25 -19.62 22.81
N TYR A 102 0.75 -19.59 21.58
CA TYR A 102 1.45 -20.11 20.40
C TYR A 102 2.08 -19.02 19.52
N GLY A 103 1.73 -17.74 19.73
CA GLY A 103 2.31 -16.62 18.99
C GLY A 103 2.06 -16.74 17.47
N ALA A 104 3.13 -16.84 16.68
CA ALA A 104 3.04 -16.97 15.22
C ALA A 104 2.32 -18.25 14.74
N GLU A 105 2.32 -19.31 15.54
CA GLU A 105 1.72 -20.61 15.20
C GLU A 105 0.22 -20.70 15.52
N TRP A 106 -0.40 -19.57 15.91
CA TRP A 106 -1.80 -19.51 16.36
C TRP A 106 -2.80 -20.13 15.36
N ARG A 107 -2.56 -20.02 14.04
CA ARG A 107 -3.46 -20.61 13.02
C ARG A 107 -3.44 -22.12 13.06
N GLN A 108 -2.25 -22.71 13.21
CA GLN A 108 -2.11 -24.14 13.31
C GLN A 108 -2.66 -24.64 14.64
N ALA A 109 -2.35 -23.95 15.74
CA ALA A 109 -2.89 -24.25 17.06
C ALA A 109 -4.43 -24.18 17.08
N GLN A 110 -5.03 -23.12 16.54
CA GLN A 110 -6.49 -22.99 16.43
C GLN A 110 -7.10 -24.14 15.63
N LYS A 111 -6.51 -24.51 14.50
CA LYS A 111 -7.01 -25.63 13.69
C LYS A 111 -6.95 -26.95 14.47
N LEU A 112 -5.85 -27.22 15.19
CA LEU A 112 -5.70 -28.43 15.99
C LEU A 112 -6.66 -28.44 17.19
N GLN A 113 -6.89 -27.31 17.84
CA GLN A 113 -7.84 -27.22 18.95
C GLN A 113 -9.28 -27.43 18.48
N SER A 114 -9.71 -26.84 17.36
CA SER A 114 -11.03 -27.12 16.78
C SER A 114 -11.18 -28.58 16.34
N GLN A 115 -10.09 -29.21 15.88
CA GLN A 115 -10.09 -30.64 15.57
C GLN A 115 -10.24 -31.50 16.84
N LEU A 116 -9.57 -31.14 17.94
CA LEU A 116 -9.74 -31.83 19.23
C LEU A 116 -11.15 -31.70 19.79
N GLU A 117 -11.76 -30.52 19.69
CA GLU A 117 -13.15 -30.30 20.10
C GLU A 117 -14.12 -31.18 19.30
N PHE A 118 -13.91 -31.30 17.99
CA PHE A 118 -14.69 -32.18 17.13
C PHE A 118 -14.51 -33.66 17.53
N GLU A 119 -13.27 -34.11 17.70
CA GLU A 119 -12.95 -35.50 18.10
C GLU A 119 -13.51 -35.83 19.48
N HIS A 120 -13.46 -34.88 20.44
CA HIS A 120 -14.13 -34.98 21.73
C HIS A 120 -15.65 -35.14 21.59
N GLY A 121 -16.27 -34.32 20.75
CA GLY A 121 -17.71 -34.42 20.47
C GLY A 121 -18.06 -35.80 19.92
N CYS A 122 -17.35 -36.25 18.89
CA CYS A 122 -17.56 -37.57 18.29
C CYS A 122 -17.40 -38.71 19.31
N LEU A 123 -16.37 -38.66 20.17
CA LEU A 123 -16.17 -39.64 21.23
C LEU A 123 -17.33 -39.68 22.23
N ALA A 124 -17.87 -38.52 22.60
CA ALA A 124 -18.96 -38.43 23.57
C ALA A 124 -20.29 -39.02 23.05
N PHE A 125 -20.50 -39.02 21.73
CA PHE A 125 -21.72 -39.52 21.09
C PHE A 125 -21.54 -40.86 20.36
N SER A 126 -20.37 -41.48 20.41
CA SER A 126 -20.12 -42.78 19.77
C SER A 126 -20.59 -43.92 20.66
N GLU A 127 -21.44 -44.79 20.12
CA GLU A 127 -21.91 -46.00 20.80
C GLU A 127 -21.19 -47.27 20.30
N ALA A 128 -20.64 -47.24 19.09
CA ALA A 128 -19.89 -48.35 18.51
C ALA A 128 -18.43 -48.36 18.98
N GLU A 129 -17.95 -49.54 19.39
CA GLU A 129 -16.59 -49.72 19.92
C GLU A 129 -15.48 -49.50 18.87
N GLU A 130 -15.80 -49.64 17.58
CA GLU A 130 -14.89 -49.31 16.49
C GLU A 130 -14.72 -47.78 16.34
N ASP A 131 -15.82 -47.02 16.38
CA ASP A 131 -15.80 -45.56 16.31
C ASP A 131 -15.09 -44.95 17.52
N ILE A 132 -15.34 -45.46 18.72
CA ILE A 132 -14.64 -45.04 19.95
C ILE A 132 -13.13 -45.23 19.80
N ARG A 133 -12.68 -46.39 19.28
CA ARG A 133 -11.25 -46.65 19.04
C ARG A 133 -10.66 -45.72 18.00
N HIS A 134 -11.39 -45.48 16.90
CA HIS A 134 -10.97 -44.58 15.84
C HIS A 134 -10.76 -43.14 16.36
N TYR A 135 -11.79 -42.55 16.97
CA TYR A 135 -11.70 -41.16 17.44
C TYR A 135 -10.74 -40.98 18.60
N ARG A 136 -10.51 -42.01 19.43
CA ARG A 136 -9.48 -41.96 20.48
C ARG A 136 -8.08 -41.87 19.86
N ALA A 137 -7.81 -42.68 18.84
CA ALA A 137 -6.53 -42.66 18.14
C ALA A 137 -6.30 -41.33 17.38
N GLU A 138 -7.33 -40.77 16.74
CA GLU A 138 -7.22 -39.46 16.09
C GLU A 138 -6.99 -38.33 17.11
N LYS A 139 -7.72 -38.35 18.23
CA LYS A 139 -7.50 -37.43 19.35
C LYS A 139 -6.06 -37.45 19.84
N GLU A 140 -5.51 -38.63 20.15
CA GLU A 140 -4.12 -38.77 20.62
C GLU A 140 -3.12 -38.21 19.58
N LYS A 141 -3.36 -38.43 18.28
CA LYS A 141 -2.52 -37.85 17.22
C LYS A 141 -2.62 -36.32 17.18
N THR A 142 -3.80 -35.76 17.37
CA THR A 142 -4.01 -34.31 17.36
C THR A 142 -3.41 -33.66 18.61
N GLU A 143 -3.56 -34.27 19.79
CA GLU A 143 -2.89 -33.85 21.03
C GLU A 143 -1.36 -33.90 20.88
N HIS A 144 -0.83 -34.96 20.28
CA HIS A 144 0.59 -35.07 19.98
C HIS A 144 1.07 -33.96 19.03
N LYS A 145 0.31 -33.61 17.98
CA LYS A 145 0.67 -32.50 17.09
C LYS A 145 0.65 -31.16 17.83
N LEU A 146 -0.33 -30.95 18.72
CA LEU A 146 -0.46 -29.71 19.49
C LEU A 146 0.69 -29.54 20.48
N SER A 147 1.10 -30.63 21.16
CA SER A 147 2.22 -30.60 22.12
C SER A 147 3.58 -30.30 21.49
N HIS A 148 3.72 -30.52 20.18
CA HIS A 148 4.93 -30.18 19.41
C HIS A 148 4.91 -28.73 18.88
N LEU A 149 3.81 -27.99 19.05
CA LEU A 149 3.80 -26.57 18.74
C LEU A 149 4.44 -25.79 19.88
N HIS A 150 5.42 -24.97 19.54
CA HIS A 150 6.10 -24.09 20.48
C HIS A 150 5.75 -22.64 20.21
N HIS A 151 5.72 -21.85 21.28
CA HIS A 151 5.57 -20.41 21.16
C HIS A 151 6.63 -19.84 20.22
N THR A 152 6.18 -19.11 19.19
CA THR A 152 7.05 -18.38 18.29
C THR A 152 6.67 -16.91 18.29
N GLU A 153 7.65 -16.03 18.37
CA GLU A 153 7.40 -14.58 18.44
C GLU A 153 6.54 -14.10 17.26
N LEU A 154 5.52 -13.30 17.58
CA LEU A 154 4.59 -12.75 16.62
C LEU A 154 5.30 -11.68 15.76
N LYS A 155 5.71 -12.10 14.56
CA LYS A 155 6.28 -11.20 13.54
C LYS A 155 5.21 -10.27 12.95
N PRO A 156 5.61 -9.14 12.34
CA PRO A 156 4.69 -8.27 11.64
C PRO A 156 3.80 -9.04 10.67
N ARG A 157 2.50 -8.72 10.65
CA ARG A 157 1.46 -9.32 9.78
C ARG A 157 1.09 -10.77 10.04
N ILE A 158 1.64 -11.43 11.06
CA ILE A 158 1.30 -12.82 11.38
C ILE A 158 0.10 -12.89 12.34
N GLY A 159 -0.02 -11.95 13.27
CA GLY A 159 -1.08 -11.95 14.27
C GLY A 159 -2.49 -11.86 13.66
N PRO A 160 -3.51 -12.30 14.41
CA PRO A 160 -4.89 -12.41 13.91
C PRO A 160 -5.43 -11.10 13.34
N VAL A 161 -5.12 -9.97 13.98
CA VAL A 161 -5.59 -8.65 13.53
C VAL A 161 -4.86 -8.25 12.26
N ALA A 162 -3.53 -8.24 12.25
CA ALA A 162 -2.76 -7.81 11.09
C ALA A 162 -2.90 -8.74 9.87
N ALA A 163 -2.94 -10.05 10.09
CA ALA A 163 -3.07 -11.03 9.02
C ALA A 163 -4.47 -11.02 8.37
N SER A 164 -5.48 -10.49 9.06
CA SER A 164 -6.83 -10.35 8.48
C SER A 164 -6.90 -9.31 7.37
N LEU A 165 -5.99 -8.34 7.35
CA LEU A 165 -5.92 -7.33 6.28
C LEU A 165 -5.65 -7.99 4.92
N ASP A 166 -4.76 -9.00 4.88
CA ASP A 166 -4.46 -9.76 3.67
C ASP A 166 -5.70 -10.51 3.17
N ASN A 167 -6.53 -11.06 4.07
CA ASN A 167 -7.78 -11.73 3.71
C ASN A 167 -8.75 -10.78 3.00
N ILE A 168 -8.87 -9.55 3.49
CA ILE A 168 -9.71 -8.52 2.85
C ILE A 168 -9.15 -8.15 1.47
N LEU A 169 -7.83 -7.93 1.36
CA LEU A 169 -7.21 -7.65 0.06
C LEU A 169 -7.45 -8.79 -0.95
N THR A 170 -7.26 -10.05 -0.55
CA THR A 170 -7.53 -11.22 -1.40
C THR A 170 -9.00 -11.28 -1.82
N LYS A 171 -9.94 -11.03 -0.89
CA LYS A 171 -11.39 -11.00 -1.19
C LYS A 171 -11.73 -9.99 -2.28
N HIS A 172 -11.08 -8.82 -2.29
CA HIS A 172 -11.29 -7.78 -3.30
C HIS A 172 -10.39 -7.92 -4.53
N ARG A 173 -9.69 -9.06 -4.69
CA ARG A 173 -8.76 -9.34 -5.79
C ARG A 173 -7.69 -8.25 -5.90
N ILE A 174 -7.16 -7.85 -4.76
CA ILE A 174 -6.00 -6.98 -4.63
C ILE A 174 -4.85 -7.85 -4.15
N THR A 175 -3.86 -8.05 -5.01
CA THR A 175 -2.67 -8.83 -4.68
C THR A 175 -1.45 -7.90 -4.70
N PRO A 176 -0.92 -7.51 -3.53
CA PRO A 176 0.36 -6.80 -3.48
C PRO A 176 1.45 -7.67 -4.13
N GLN A 177 2.30 -7.08 -4.96
CA GLN A 177 3.35 -7.83 -5.66
C GLN A 177 4.33 -8.43 -4.65
N ALA A 178 4.59 -9.74 -4.70
CA ALA A 178 5.44 -10.41 -3.71
C ALA A 178 6.88 -9.85 -3.65
N TYR A 179 7.37 -9.33 -4.77
CA TYR A 179 8.68 -8.69 -4.91
C TYR A 179 8.54 -7.16 -4.89
N HIS A 180 9.63 -6.43 -4.60
CA HIS A 180 9.65 -4.97 -4.48
C HIS A 180 8.74 -4.40 -3.38
N SER A 181 8.97 -4.77 -2.12
CA SER A 181 8.32 -4.15 -0.96
C SER A 181 6.77 -4.25 -0.91
N LYS A 182 6.17 -5.27 -1.55
CA LYS A 182 4.71 -5.45 -1.62
C LYS A 182 4.00 -4.28 -2.29
N SER A 183 4.56 -3.86 -3.42
CA SER A 183 4.03 -2.75 -4.22
C SER A 183 2.64 -3.09 -4.76
N PHE A 184 1.74 -2.10 -4.73
CA PHE A 184 0.48 -2.17 -5.44
C PHE A 184 0.70 -1.78 -6.91
N VAL A 185 -0.18 -2.26 -7.79
CA VAL A 185 -0.28 -1.74 -9.16
C VAL A 185 -1.43 -0.72 -9.26
N GLY A 186 -1.47 0.08 -10.32
CA GLY A 186 -2.46 1.16 -10.48
C GLY A 186 -3.91 0.70 -10.26
N ASN A 187 -4.30 -0.41 -10.91
CA ASN A 187 -5.65 -0.99 -10.76
C ASN A 187 -5.97 -1.43 -9.32
N HIS A 188 -4.98 -1.94 -8.60
CA HIS A 188 -5.16 -2.32 -7.20
C HIS A 188 -5.34 -1.09 -6.31
N CYS A 189 -4.60 -0.01 -6.56
CA CYS A 189 -4.77 1.25 -5.83
C CYS A 189 -6.15 1.85 -6.06
N HIS A 190 -6.64 1.85 -7.31
CA HIS A 190 -7.98 2.35 -7.61
C HIS A 190 -9.06 1.57 -6.84
N LYS A 191 -8.96 0.24 -6.80
CA LYS A 191 -9.85 -0.60 -5.98
C LYS A 191 -9.70 -0.35 -4.48
N TYR A 192 -8.47 -0.22 -3.99
CA TYR A 192 -8.19 0.05 -2.56
C TYR A 192 -8.89 1.32 -2.08
N MET A 193 -8.92 2.36 -2.92
CA MET A 193 -9.49 3.66 -2.60
C MET A 193 -11.02 3.71 -2.61
N THR A 194 -11.72 2.62 -2.94
CA THR A 194 -13.18 2.57 -2.83
C THR A 194 -13.62 2.40 -1.37
N ALA A 195 -14.74 3.03 -1.02
CA ALA A 195 -15.29 2.97 0.34
C ALA A 195 -15.58 1.55 0.81
N GLU A 196 -15.97 0.66 -0.10
CA GLU A 196 -16.17 -0.75 0.20
C GLU A 196 -14.89 -1.40 0.74
N VAL A 197 -13.76 -1.17 0.07
CA VAL A 197 -12.50 -1.85 0.40
C VAL A 197 -11.83 -1.26 1.63
N TYR A 198 -11.64 0.07 1.68
CA TYR A 198 -10.93 0.65 2.82
C TYR A 198 -11.74 0.52 4.12
N LYS A 199 -13.07 0.61 4.08
CA LYS A 199 -13.90 0.38 5.29
C LYS A 199 -13.89 -1.07 5.72
N ALA A 200 -13.83 -2.03 4.79
CA ALA A 200 -13.67 -3.44 5.15
C ALA A 200 -12.32 -3.70 5.82
N LEU A 201 -11.24 -3.07 5.33
CA LEU A 201 -9.89 -3.17 5.92
C LEU A 201 -9.82 -2.59 7.33
N THR A 202 -10.46 -1.46 7.59
CA THR A 202 -10.46 -0.84 8.92
C THR A 202 -11.42 -1.56 9.87
N GLN A 203 -12.56 -2.03 9.37
CA GLN A 203 -13.53 -2.78 10.17
C GLN A 203 -12.99 -4.14 10.64
N THR A 204 -12.21 -4.84 9.80
CA THR A 204 -11.64 -6.14 10.21
C THR A 204 -10.70 -6.00 11.41
N ILE A 205 -10.06 -4.84 11.61
CA ILE A 205 -9.23 -4.60 12.80
C ILE A 205 -10.07 -4.71 14.06
N VAL A 206 -11.22 -4.03 14.10
CA VAL A 206 -12.14 -4.08 15.24
C VAL A 206 -12.67 -5.50 15.44
N THR A 207 -13.18 -6.11 14.38
CA THR A 207 -13.78 -7.45 14.45
C THR A 207 -12.79 -8.50 14.94
N GLN A 208 -11.55 -8.49 14.46
CA GLN A 208 -10.53 -9.44 14.91
C GLN A 208 -10.01 -9.12 16.32
N THR A 209 -9.96 -7.85 16.71
CA THR A 209 -9.63 -7.48 18.10
C THR A 209 -10.67 -8.03 19.07
N GLN A 210 -11.96 -7.85 18.77
CA GLN A 210 -13.07 -8.40 19.55
C GLN A 210 -13.07 -9.94 19.57
N ALA A 211 -12.65 -10.57 18.49
CA ALA A 211 -12.49 -12.02 18.44
C ALA A 211 -11.36 -12.53 19.36
N CYS A 212 -10.39 -11.70 19.72
CA CYS A 212 -9.24 -12.06 20.55
C CYS A 212 -9.34 -11.60 22.01
N THR A 213 -10.10 -10.55 22.31
CA THR A 213 -10.15 -9.98 23.66
C THR A 213 -11.50 -9.35 23.98
N ILE A 214 -11.85 -9.37 25.26
CA ILE A 214 -12.97 -8.63 25.85
C ILE A 214 -12.52 -7.35 26.55
N ASN A 215 -11.24 -6.97 26.46
CA ASN A 215 -10.72 -5.75 27.07
C ASN A 215 -11.32 -4.50 26.38
N PRO A 216 -12.11 -3.68 27.10
CA PRO A 216 -12.79 -2.54 26.48
C PRO A 216 -11.81 -1.47 25.97
N LEU A 217 -10.70 -1.23 26.67
CA LEU A 217 -9.71 -0.22 26.27
C LEU A 217 -9.01 -0.59 24.95
N LEU A 218 -8.70 -1.87 24.76
CA LEU A 218 -8.06 -2.33 23.52
C LEU A 218 -9.05 -2.36 22.35
N ILE A 219 -10.32 -2.68 22.62
CA ILE A 219 -11.40 -2.59 21.62
C ILE A 219 -11.61 -1.13 21.20
N ASP A 220 -11.65 -0.19 22.16
CA ASP A 220 -11.76 1.24 21.88
C ASP A 220 -10.58 1.74 21.04
N GLU A 221 -9.36 1.30 21.34
CA GLU A 221 -8.18 1.61 20.53
C GLU A 221 -8.33 1.11 19.08
N ALA A 222 -8.85 -0.12 18.88
CA ALA A 222 -9.15 -0.64 17.54
C ALA A 222 -10.20 0.21 16.80
N PHE A 223 -11.22 0.71 17.50
CA PHE A 223 -12.18 1.66 16.92
C PHE A 223 -11.54 3.00 16.54
N GLN A 224 -10.62 3.53 17.36
CA GLN A 224 -9.89 4.74 17.03
C GLN A 224 -9.00 4.56 15.79
N VAL A 225 -8.32 3.41 15.67
CA VAL A 225 -7.59 3.04 14.46
C VAL A 225 -8.55 3.02 13.25
N LYS A 226 -9.71 2.38 13.38
CA LYS A 226 -10.70 2.32 12.30
C LYS A 226 -11.11 3.72 11.83
N LEU A 227 -11.54 4.59 12.74
CA LEU A 227 -11.99 5.95 12.42
C LEU A 227 -10.89 6.76 11.73
N LEU A 228 -9.65 6.69 12.26
CA LEU A 228 -8.52 7.41 11.72
C LEU A 228 -8.23 7.04 10.26
N TYR A 229 -8.20 5.74 9.95
CA TYR A 229 -7.88 5.29 8.60
C TYR A 229 -9.06 5.37 7.63
N ASP A 230 -10.30 5.34 8.12
CA ASP A 230 -11.48 5.66 7.32
C ASP A 230 -11.42 7.11 6.84
N ASP A 231 -11.23 8.06 7.77
CA ASP A 231 -11.13 9.49 7.44
C ASP A 231 -9.97 9.77 6.49
N LEU A 232 -8.82 9.12 6.73
CA LEU A 232 -7.62 9.31 5.92
C LEU A 232 -7.80 8.80 4.49
N ASN A 233 -8.37 7.61 4.32
CA ASN A 233 -8.61 7.04 3.00
C ASN A 233 -9.77 7.75 2.28
N ASP A 234 -10.81 8.17 2.99
CA ASP A 234 -11.89 8.97 2.41
C ASP A 234 -11.39 10.31 1.88
N ALA A 235 -10.61 11.05 2.68
CA ALA A 235 -10.02 12.32 2.28
C ALA A 235 -9.15 12.17 1.02
N PHE A 236 -8.28 11.16 0.98
CA PHE A 236 -7.45 10.92 -0.20
C PHE A 236 -8.24 10.37 -1.40
N SER A 237 -9.32 9.62 -1.18
CA SER A 237 -10.20 9.11 -2.25
C SER A 237 -10.83 10.28 -3.01
N LYS A 238 -11.31 11.30 -2.28
CA LYS A 238 -11.84 12.54 -2.87
C LYS A 238 -10.80 13.28 -3.69
N VAL A 239 -9.58 13.43 -3.17
CA VAL A 239 -8.45 13.99 -3.93
C VAL A 239 -8.22 13.19 -5.21
N HIS A 240 -8.17 11.85 -5.11
CA HIS A 240 -7.94 10.97 -6.24
C HIS A 240 -8.99 11.15 -7.33
N THR A 241 -10.28 11.12 -6.97
CA THR A 241 -11.38 11.33 -7.93
C THR A 241 -11.31 12.69 -8.61
N ALA A 242 -10.90 13.73 -7.88
CA ALA A 242 -10.89 15.10 -8.39
C ALA A 242 -9.74 15.41 -9.36
N ILE A 243 -8.65 14.63 -9.36
CA ILE A 243 -7.47 14.90 -10.21
C ILE A 243 -7.11 13.74 -11.15
N SER A 244 -7.56 12.51 -10.87
CA SER A 244 -7.19 11.31 -11.63
C SER A 244 -8.12 11.05 -12.82
N HIS A 245 -8.28 12.03 -13.71
CA HIS A 245 -9.11 11.90 -14.91
C HIS A 245 -8.49 12.63 -16.11
N SER A 246 -9.04 12.38 -17.30
CA SER A 246 -8.62 13.03 -18.54
C SER A 246 -9.38 14.31 -18.90
N LYS A 247 -10.40 14.67 -18.11
CA LYS A 247 -11.28 15.82 -18.37
C LYS A 247 -10.59 17.16 -18.08
N SER A 248 -11.07 18.21 -18.75
CA SER A 248 -10.69 19.59 -18.44
C SER A 248 -11.25 20.00 -17.07
N ILE A 249 -10.46 20.80 -16.35
CA ILE A 249 -10.78 21.34 -15.02
C ILE A 249 -11.05 22.83 -15.20
N LYS A 250 -12.21 23.27 -14.70
CA LYS A 250 -12.57 24.69 -14.71
C LYS A 250 -11.84 25.44 -13.61
N GLU A 251 -11.63 26.73 -13.81
CA GLU A 251 -10.84 27.57 -12.91
C GLU A 251 -11.47 27.66 -11.51
N GLU A 252 -12.80 27.70 -11.43
CA GLU A 252 -13.53 27.66 -10.18
C GLU A 252 -13.30 26.36 -9.38
N SER A 253 -13.08 25.23 -10.07
CA SER A 253 -12.88 23.92 -9.44
C SER A 253 -11.46 23.74 -8.88
N VAL A 254 -10.48 24.54 -9.31
CA VAL A 254 -9.10 24.43 -8.82
C VAL A 254 -9.03 24.69 -7.31
N LYS A 255 -9.80 25.66 -6.81
CA LYS A 255 -9.88 25.98 -5.38
C LYS A 255 -10.47 24.83 -4.56
N ASP A 256 -11.46 24.13 -5.11
CA ASP A 256 -12.06 22.96 -4.47
C ASP A 256 -11.04 21.82 -4.37
N ILE A 257 -10.26 21.58 -5.44
CA ILE A 257 -9.20 20.57 -5.45
C ILE A 257 -8.11 20.91 -4.42
N GLN A 258 -7.66 22.17 -4.36
CA GLN A 258 -6.70 22.62 -3.35
C GLN A 258 -7.24 22.34 -1.94
N THR A 259 -8.51 22.66 -1.69
CA THR A 259 -9.16 22.42 -0.39
C THR A 259 -9.18 20.92 -0.04
N LEU A 260 -9.44 20.04 -1.00
CA LEU A 260 -9.38 18.59 -0.79
C LEU A 260 -7.97 18.12 -0.41
N ILE A 261 -6.95 18.64 -1.11
CA ILE A 261 -5.54 18.32 -0.84
C ILE A 261 -5.13 18.82 0.54
N ASP A 262 -5.47 20.07 0.88
CA ASP A 262 -5.16 20.69 2.17
C ASP A 262 -5.80 19.91 3.32
N ASN A 263 -7.07 19.51 3.17
CA ASN A 263 -7.78 18.71 4.16
C ASN A 263 -7.10 17.35 4.39
N TYR A 264 -6.75 16.65 3.31
CA TYR A 264 -6.00 15.38 3.40
C TYR A 264 -4.64 15.58 4.08
N MET A 265 -3.88 16.59 3.68
CA MET A 265 -2.55 16.86 4.21
C MET A 265 -2.58 17.31 5.69
N ALA A 266 -3.56 18.12 6.08
CA ALA A 266 -3.79 18.52 7.47
C ALA A 266 -4.13 17.30 8.34
N LEU A 267 -5.05 16.44 7.87
CA LEU A 267 -5.42 15.21 8.55
C LEU A 267 -4.20 14.27 8.71
N TYR A 268 -3.44 14.06 7.64
CA TYR A 268 -2.25 13.20 7.67
C TYR A 268 -1.20 13.74 8.65
N ARG A 269 -0.87 15.03 8.61
CA ARG A 269 0.13 15.62 9.51
C ARG A 269 -0.28 15.63 10.97
N ARG A 270 -1.58 15.77 11.26
CA ARG A 270 -2.11 15.68 12.62
C ARG A 270 -1.83 14.31 13.25
N GLN A 271 -1.96 13.24 12.46
CA GLN A 271 -1.75 11.87 12.93
C GLN A 271 -0.30 11.40 12.81
N PHE A 272 0.43 11.90 11.82
CA PHE A 272 1.79 11.46 11.49
C PHE A 272 2.75 12.65 11.38
N PRO A 273 3.02 13.36 12.51
CA PRO A 273 3.88 14.53 12.49
C PRO A 273 5.28 14.18 11.98
N LYS A 274 5.83 15.04 11.11
CA LYS A 274 7.16 14.88 10.50
C LYS A 274 7.33 13.62 9.61
N LYS A 275 6.24 12.97 9.19
CA LYS A 275 6.28 11.79 8.28
C LYS A 275 5.79 12.10 6.85
N THR A 276 5.79 13.37 6.45
CA THR A 276 5.51 13.76 5.06
C THR A 276 6.63 13.24 4.16
N PHE A 277 6.27 12.63 3.04
CA PHE A 277 7.24 12.04 2.11
C PHE A 277 7.13 12.67 0.71
N PRO A 278 8.11 12.48 -0.19
CA PRO A 278 8.20 13.23 -1.44
C PRO A 278 6.92 13.24 -2.30
N LYS A 279 6.18 12.13 -2.38
CA LYS A 279 4.94 12.09 -3.19
C LYS A 279 3.82 12.96 -2.61
N GLN A 280 3.73 13.09 -1.28
CA GLN A 280 2.79 14.01 -0.64
C GLN A 280 3.19 15.47 -0.85
N HIS A 281 4.50 15.77 -0.82
CA HIS A 281 4.99 17.09 -1.17
C HIS A 281 4.65 17.45 -2.63
N ILE A 282 4.83 16.51 -3.57
CA ILE A 282 4.42 16.72 -4.97
C ILE A 282 2.92 16.97 -5.09
N LEU A 283 2.11 16.16 -4.39
CA LEU A 283 0.67 16.35 -4.36
C LEU A 283 0.28 17.75 -3.87
N GLU A 284 0.89 18.21 -2.80
CA GLU A 284 0.53 19.47 -2.14
C GLU A 284 1.05 20.71 -2.85
N CYS A 285 2.32 20.69 -3.27
CA CYS A 285 3.00 21.89 -3.76
C CYS A 285 3.01 22.00 -5.28
N HIS A 286 2.91 20.89 -6.02
CA HIS A 286 3.18 20.86 -7.46
C HIS A 286 1.94 20.51 -8.31
N CYS A 287 0.96 19.79 -7.76
CA CYS A 287 -0.24 19.43 -8.52
C CYS A 287 -1.13 20.64 -8.85
N ILE A 288 -1.35 21.57 -7.91
CA ILE A 288 -2.23 22.71 -8.14
C ILE A 288 -1.65 23.73 -9.13
N PRO A 289 -0.36 24.14 -9.04
CA PRO A 289 0.26 24.95 -10.08
C PRO A 289 0.12 24.33 -11.47
N HIS A 290 0.38 23.03 -11.59
CA HIS A 290 0.24 22.31 -12.85
C HIS A 290 -1.20 22.31 -13.37
N ILE A 291 -2.19 21.96 -12.53
CA ILE A 291 -3.61 21.98 -12.92
C ILE A 291 -4.06 23.39 -13.33
N THR A 292 -3.59 24.42 -12.64
CA THR A 292 -3.91 25.83 -12.96
C THR A 292 -3.38 26.22 -14.34
N GLN A 293 -2.15 25.83 -14.64
CA GLN A 293 -1.50 26.15 -15.91
C GLN A 293 -2.13 25.40 -17.10
N TYR A 294 -2.38 24.10 -16.95
CA TYR A 294 -2.79 23.25 -18.07
C TYR A 294 -4.30 22.99 -18.14
N LYS A 295 -5.06 23.28 -17.09
CA LYS A 295 -6.53 23.14 -17.00
C LYS A 295 -7.03 21.72 -17.33
N LEU A 296 -6.23 20.71 -16.98
CA LEU A 296 -6.48 19.29 -17.26
C LEU A 296 -6.26 18.45 -16.00
N GLY A 297 -7.02 17.37 -15.87
CA GLY A 297 -6.75 16.35 -14.86
C GLY A 297 -5.43 15.63 -15.13
N LEU A 298 -4.76 15.22 -14.05
CA LEU A 298 -3.46 14.55 -14.09
C LEU A 298 -3.52 13.14 -14.69
N GLY A 299 -4.73 12.60 -14.91
CA GLY A 299 -4.92 11.34 -15.62
C GLY A 299 -4.60 11.45 -17.12
N LEU A 300 -4.79 12.62 -17.74
CA LEU A 300 -4.52 12.79 -19.18
C LEU A 300 -3.01 12.72 -19.49
N LEU A 301 -2.19 13.33 -18.64
CA LEU A 301 -0.73 13.36 -18.76
C LEU A 301 -0.07 12.27 -17.90
N GLY A 302 -0.83 11.25 -17.53
CA GLY A 302 -0.39 10.16 -16.68
C GLY A 302 0.45 9.11 -17.40
N GLU A 303 1.19 8.33 -16.63
CA GLU A 303 2.17 7.35 -17.12
C GLU A 303 1.53 6.03 -17.61
N GLN A 304 0.20 5.91 -17.55
CA GLN A 304 -0.55 4.69 -17.87
C GLN A 304 -0.34 4.24 -19.32
N GLY A 305 -0.25 5.18 -20.27
CA GLY A 305 -0.01 4.85 -21.68
C GLY A 305 1.34 4.16 -21.88
N THR A 306 2.38 4.67 -21.22
CA THR A 306 3.73 4.08 -21.27
C THR A 306 3.75 2.67 -20.67
N GLU A 307 3.06 2.47 -19.54
CA GLU A 307 3.00 1.15 -18.92
C GLU A 307 2.25 0.12 -19.78
N SER A 308 1.19 0.55 -20.47
CA SER A 308 0.52 -0.28 -21.48
C SER A 308 1.45 -0.62 -22.66
N ASN A 309 2.31 0.32 -23.07
CA ASN A 309 3.30 0.06 -24.12
C ASN A 309 4.32 -0.99 -23.69
N HIS A 310 4.77 -0.99 -22.44
CA HIS A 310 5.68 -2.03 -21.93
C HIS A 310 5.10 -3.44 -22.11
N GLN A 311 3.81 -3.63 -21.82
CA GLN A 311 3.14 -4.91 -22.02
C GLN A 311 3.10 -5.32 -23.50
N THR A 312 2.72 -4.40 -24.38
CA THR A 312 2.69 -4.65 -25.84
C THR A 312 4.07 -4.98 -26.38
N ILE A 313 5.10 -4.22 -26.00
CA ILE A 313 6.49 -4.45 -26.40
C ILE A 313 6.98 -5.80 -25.88
N TYR A 314 6.60 -6.21 -24.67
CA TYR A 314 6.96 -7.53 -24.13
C TYR A 314 6.38 -8.68 -24.97
N LEU A 315 5.11 -8.56 -25.40
CA LEU A 315 4.47 -9.54 -26.28
C LEU A 315 5.15 -9.60 -27.65
N GLU A 316 5.49 -8.46 -28.24
CA GLU A 316 6.24 -8.43 -29.50
C GLU A 316 7.64 -9.01 -29.35
N LYS A 317 8.32 -8.75 -28.22
CA LYS A 317 9.61 -9.38 -27.90
C LYS A 317 9.49 -10.91 -27.80
N PHE A 318 8.37 -11.42 -27.28
CA PHE A 318 8.08 -12.85 -27.25
C PHE A 318 7.89 -13.42 -28.66
N ARG A 319 7.12 -12.73 -29.51
CA ARG A 319 6.90 -13.12 -30.91
C ARG A 319 8.20 -13.10 -31.74
N ALA A 320 9.08 -12.15 -31.46
CA ALA A 320 10.37 -11.98 -32.12
C ALA A 320 11.48 -12.92 -31.59
N ARG A 321 11.16 -13.94 -30.77
CA ARG A 321 12.16 -14.85 -30.17
C ARG A 321 13.01 -15.61 -31.20
N GLY A 322 12.46 -15.91 -32.37
CA GLY A 322 13.17 -16.61 -33.45
C GLY A 322 14.17 -15.74 -34.23
N ILE A 323 14.19 -14.41 -34.02
CA ILE A 323 15.12 -13.52 -34.70
C ILE A 323 16.41 -13.44 -33.88
N ILE A 324 17.48 -14.03 -34.41
CA ILE A 324 18.79 -14.15 -33.74
C ILE A 324 19.50 -12.79 -33.69
N ASN A 325 19.46 -12.02 -34.79
CA ASN A 325 20.12 -10.72 -34.86
C ASN A 325 19.37 -9.68 -34.02
N SER A 326 20.06 -9.08 -33.05
CA SER A 326 19.49 -8.11 -32.10
C SER A 326 18.91 -6.87 -32.76
N THR A 327 19.60 -6.31 -33.77
CA THR A 327 19.14 -5.13 -34.51
C THR A 327 17.89 -5.44 -35.33
N GLN A 328 17.87 -6.57 -36.04
CA GLN A 328 16.68 -7.01 -36.79
C GLN A 328 15.50 -7.29 -35.86
N LYS A 329 15.78 -7.90 -34.70
CA LYS A 329 14.78 -8.16 -33.66
C LYS A 329 14.17 -6.87 -33.12
N LEU A 330 15.00 -5.89 -32.80
CA LEU A 330 14.53 -4.59 -32.34
C LEU A 330 13.71 -3.87 -33.42
N LYS A 331 14.20 -3.84 -34.67
CA LYS A 331 13.48 -3.26 -35.80
C LYS A 331 12.10 -3.89 -35.97
N HIS A 332 12.02 -5.23 -35.91
CA HIS A 332 10.75 -5.95 -35.97
C HIS A 332 9.79 -5.55 -34.83
N ILE A 333 10.28 -5.55 -33.57
CA ILE A 333 9.49 -5.16 -32.40
C ILE A 333 8.94 -3.73 -32.57
N MET A 334 9.79 -2.77 -32.98
CA MET A 334 9.38 -1.38 -33.16
C MET A 334 8.37 -1.22 -34.30
N THR A 335 8.59 -1.85 -35.46
CA THR A 335 7.66 -1.80 -36.58
C THR A 335 6.31 -2.42 -36.21
N ALA A 336 6.30 -3.60 -35.59
CA ALA A 336 5.07 -4.28 -35.19
C ALA A 336 4.28 -3.46 -34.15
N HIS A 337 4.97 -2.89 -33.17
CA HIS A 337 4.35 -2.02 -32.18
C HIS A 337 3.73 -0.77 -32.81
N LEU A 338 4.44 -0.12 -33.75
CA LEU A 338 3.93 1.06 -34.47
C LEU A 338 2.66 0.72 -35.27
N VAL A 339 2.64 -0.41 -35.98
CA VAL A 339 1.46 -0.87 -36.72
C VAL A 339 0.27 -1.10 -35.79
N ASN A 340 0.49 -1.72 -34.63
CA ASN A 340 -0.56 -1.96 -33.63
C ASN A 340 -1.13 -0.65 -33.06
N ILE A 341 -0.30 0.37 -32.86
CA ILE A 341 -0.79 1.69 -32.39
C ILE A 341 -1.59 2.37 -33.50
N LEU A 342 -1.08 2.38 -34.74
CA LEU A 342 -1.76 3.04 -35.86
C LEU A 342 -3.14 2.43 -36.15
N SER A 343 -3.26 1.10 -36.08
CA SER A 343 -4.55 0.42 -36.27
C SER A 343 -5.56 0.72 -35.17
N SER A 344 -5.08 1.02 -33.94
CA SER A 344 -5.94 1.43 -32.82
C SER A 344 -6.44 2.88 -32.91
N LEU A 345 -5.84 3.72 -33.77
CA LEU A 345 -6.25 5.12 -34.01
C LEU A 345 -7.32 5.26 -35.11
N THR A 346 -7.62 4.19 -35.84
CA THR A 346 -8.57 4.16 -36.97
C THR A 346 -9.97 3.66 -36.61
N LEU A 347 -10.28 3.55 -35.31
CA LEU A 347 -11.61 3.30 -34.74
C LEU A 347 -12.02 4.50 -33.88
#